data_AF-A0A9D4UV70-F1
#
_entry.id   AF-A0A9D4UV70-F1
#
_cell.length_a   1.000
_cell.length_b   1.000
_cell.length_c   1.000
_cell.angle_alpha   90.00
_cell.angle_beta   90.00
_cell.angle_gamma   90.00
#
_symmetry.space_group_name_H-M   'P 1'
#
loop_
_entity.id
_entity.type
_entity.pdbx_description
1 polymer ?
#
loop_
_entity_poly.entity_id
_entity_poly.type
_entity_poly.pdbx_seq_one_letter_code
_entity_poly.pdbx_strand_id
1 'polypeptide(L)'
;MAPSLKADEESGASPLHVMNIMGMHNEAAAALAEAGGLMQANSSYFLDSEVDDDGRPKRTGTFWTASAHIITAVIGSGVLSLAWSMAKLGWIAGPICLLLFAAITYYTSLLLADCYRSPSSSISSSTGSMIEKRNYTYMDAVQSNLGPIQTKLCAIVQYTNFAGTAIGYTITASISMVAIARSNCFHKEGHHSPCFTSTYPYMLLFGGIQVFLSQIPTFSKLWWLSIVAAVMSFSYSSIGVGLGVGKVATEGRHIQGTLWGLFHTGEKFQTGDIWPIFQALGNIAFAYSYSMILIEIQDTVKSPPPENETMKKANLMGVSTTTIFYLLCSCIGYATFGDQAPGNLLTGFGFYEPYWLVDFANVCVVVHLVGAFQVFSQPLFAFVEDWVSLSYPKSQAIHKHCKINLPFYGPACKLNLFRLVWRTTFVIFTTLASMLLPFFNDILGVLGALAFWPLTVYFPIEMHIARHNTPRWSRKWICLQSLSIVCLLVSIAALVGSFEGMAEDLKVYKPFQGHA
;
A
#
# COMPACT_ATOMS: atom_id res chain seq x y z
N MET A 1 -5.89 46.90 -106.95
CA MET A 1 -5.97 45.51 -107.42
C MET A 1 -6.61 44.66 -106.32
N ALA A 2 -7.49 43.72 -106.68
CA ALA A 2 -7.86 42.55 -105.87
C ALA A 2 -6.92 41.37 -106.28
N PRO A 3 -6.92 40.14 -105.68
CA PRO A 3 -7.89 39.41 -104.81
C PRO A 3 -7.40 39.31 -103.33
N SER A 4 -8.12 38.89 -102.26
CA SER A 4 -9.03 37.75 -101.96
C SER A 4 -8.36 36.35 -102.02
N LEU A 5 -8.76 35.30 -101.26
CA LEU A 5 -9.89 35.05 -100.33
C LEU A 5 -9.42 35.14 -98.84
N LYS A 6 -9.90 34.48 -97.76
CA LYS A 6 -10.96 33.47 -97.47
C LYS A 6 -11.60 33.71 -96.08
N ALA A 7 -11.82 32.67 -95.25
CA ALA A 7 -12.64 32.61 -94.03
C ALA A 7 -12.27 31.38 -93.16
N ASP A 8 -12.67 31.35 -91.88
CA ASP A 8 -13.27 30.19 -91.17
C ASP A 8 -13.82 30.58 -89.78
N GLU A 9 -14.63 29.72 -89.17
CA GLU A 9 -15.60 30.03 -88.11
C GLU A 9 -15.79 28.81 -87.16
N GLU A 10 -15.82 29.02 -85.84
CA GLU A 10 -16.47 28.17 -84.80
C GLU A 10 -16.43 28.96 -83.47
N SER A 11 -17.50 29.09 -82.66
CA SER A 11 -18.24 28.09 -81.87
C SER A 11 -17.39 27.45 -80.74
N GLY A 12 -17.92 27.12 -79.54
CA GLY A 12 -19.32 27.19 -79.08
C GLY A 12 -19.56 26.25 -77.89
N ALA A 13 -18.93 26.52 -76.74
CA ALA A 13 -18.86 25.57 -75.62
C ALA A 13 -20.24 25.17 -75.05
N SER A 14 -20.54 23.86 -75.05
CA SER A 14 -21.84 23.31 -74.67
C SER A 14 -22.09 23.29 -73.15
N PRO A 15 -23.31 23.65 -72.66
CA PRO A 15 -23.66 23.64 -71.24
C PRO A 15 -23.46 22.30 -70.52
N LEU A 16 -23.55 21.15 -71.22
CA LEU A 16 -23.39 19.83 -70.60
C LEU A 16 -22.01 19.62 -69.97
N HIS A 17 -20.96 20.24 -70.52
CA HIS A 17 -19.60 20.02 -70.02
C HIS A 17 -19.37 20.66 -68.64
N VAL A 18 -20.08 21.76 -68.33
CA VAL A 18 -20.00 22.44 -67.02
C VAL A 18 -20.79 21.68 -65.95
N MET A 19 -21.95 21.12 -66.29
CA MET A 19 -22.74 20.29 -65.37
C MET A 19 -21.98 19.04 -64.90
N ASN A 20 -21.28 18.35 -65.81
CA ASN A 20 -20.48 17.17 -65.45
C ASN A 20 -19.38 17.50 -64.43
N ILE A 21 -18.68 18.63 -64.62
CA ILE A 21 -17.62 19.09 -63.71
C ILE A 21 -18.19 19.46 -62.33
N MET A 22 -19.34 20.12 -62.28
CA MET A 22 -20.02 20.43 -61.00
C MET A 22 -20.52 19.16 -60.28
N GLY A 23 -21.00 18.15 -61.01
CA GLY A 23 -21.38 16.85 -60.45
C GLY A 23 -20.20 16.18 -59.75
N MET A 24 -19.08 16.02 -60.47
CA MET A 24 -17.85 15.42 -59.93
C MET A 24 -17.29 16.17 -58.71
N HIS A 25 -17.40 17.51 -58.67
CA HIS A 25 -16.99 18.29 -57.50
C HIS A 25 -17.88 18.03 -56.28
N ASN A 26 -19.19 17.86 -56.46
CA ASN A 26 -20.11 17.53 -55.36
C ASN A 26 -19.90 16.11 -54.84
N GLU A 27 -19.67 15.13 -55.73
CA GLU A 27 -19.34 13.75 -55.33
C GLU A 27 -18.00 13.68 -54.58
N ALA A 28 -16.96 14.40 -55.06
CA ALA A 28 -15.68 14.49 -54.37
C ALA A 28 -15.79 15.18 -53.00
N ALA A 29 -16.62 16.23 -52.88
CA ALA A 29 -16.88 16.90 -51.61
C ALA A 29 -17.66 16.00 -50.63
N ALA A 30 -18.64 15.23 -51.11
CA ALA A 30 -19.36 14.25 -50.31
C ALA A 30 -18.44 13.13 -49.82
N ALA A 31 -17.61 12.56 -50.70
CA ALA A 31 -16.62 11.53 -50.34
C ALA A 31 -15.56 12.05 -49.34
N LEU A 32 -15.14 13.32 -49.43
CA LEU A 32 -14.26 13.96 -48.45
C LEU A 32 -14.95 14.19 -47.10
N ALA A 33 -16.24 14.55 -47.10
CA ALA A 33 -17.03 14.69 -45.88
C ALA A 33 -17.28 13.33 -45.21
N GLU A 34 -17.57 12.28 -45.98
CA GLU A 34 -17.73 10.90 -45.50
C GLU A 34 -16.41 10.33 -44.99
N ALA A 35 -15.30 10.51 -45.71
CA ALA A 35 -13.97 10.12 -45.25
C ALA A 35 -13.55 10.88 -43.99
N GLY A 36 -13.85 12.18 -43.90
CA GLY A 36 -13.64 12.97 -42.69
C GLY A 36 -14.48 12.46 -41.51
N GLY A 37 -15.76 12.15 -41.75
CA GLY A 37 -16.66 11.55 -40.77
C GLY A 37 -16.20 10.18 -40.30
N LEU A 38 -15.74 9.31 -41.21
CA LEU A 38 -15.16 8.00 -40.88
C LEU A 38 -13.86 8.12 -40.10
N MET A 39 -12.99 9.09 -40.44
CA MET A 39 -11.74 9.32 -39.73
C MET A 39 -11.99 9.90 -38.32
N GLN A 40 -12.97 10.79 -38.18
CA GLN A 40 -13.40 11.34 -36.89
C GLN A 40 -14.11 10.27 -36.03
N ALA A 41 -14.97 9.44 -36.63
CA ALA A 41 -15.63 8.32 -35.96
C ALA A 41 -14.62 7.27 -35.47
N ASN A 42 -13.66 6.88 -36.32
CA ASN A 42 -12.53 6.04 -35.88
C ASN A 42 -11.74 6.70 -34.75
N SER A 43 -11.43 8.00 -34.86
CA SER A 43 -10.69 8.70 -33.80
C SER A 43 -11.45 8.71 -32.47
N SER A 44 -12.78 8.88 -32.46
CA SER A 44 -13.58 8.70 -31.24
C SER A 44 -13.60 7.26 -30.75
N TYR A 45 -13.71 6.27 -31.64
CA TYR A 45 -13.73 4.85 -31.27
C TYR A 45 -12.40 4.37 -30.66
N PHE A 46 -11.26 4.87 -31.19
CA PHE A 46 -9.95 4.63 -30.61
C PHE A 46 -9.77 5.36 -29.27
N LEU A 47 -10.25 6.60 -29.12
CA LEU A 47 -10.20 7.32 -27.85
C LEU A 47 -11.03 6.62 -26.75
N ASP A 48 -12.28 6.25 -27.03
CA ASP A 48 -13.14 5.46 -26.11
C ASP A 48 -12.52 4.10 -25.76
N SER A 49 -11.66 3.53 -26.63
CA SER A 49 -10.94 2.30 -26.32
C SER A 49 -9.86 2.49 -25.25
N GLU A 50 -9.21 3.66 -25.16
CA GLU A 50 -8.06 3.93 -24.28
C GLU A 50 -8.39 4.66 -22.97
N VAL A 51 -9.58 5.25 -22.82
CA VAL A 51 -10.00 5.97 -21.60
C VAL A 51 -11.10 5.27 -20.78
N ASP A 52 -11.30 5.75 -19.55
CA ASP A 52 -12.37 5.41 -18.61
C ASP A 52 -13.56 6.41 -18.66
N ASP A 53 -14.60 6.13 -17.87
CA ASP A 53 -15.84 6.92 -17.76
C ASP A 53 -15.67 8.37 -17.25
N ASP A 54 -14.46 8.75 -16.83
CA ASP A 54 -14.05 10.09 -16.40
C ASP A 54 -13.01 10.74 -17.34
N GLY A 55 -12.72 10.11 -18.50
CA GLY A 55 -11.72 10.58 -19.46
C GLY A 55 -10.26 10.37 -19.04
N ARG A 56 -9.99 9.61 -17.97
CA ARG A 56 -8.63 9.21 -17.57
C ARG A 56 -8.17 7.94 -18.29
N PRO A 57 -6.86 7.64 -18.35
CA PRO A 57 -6.35 6.41 -18.96
C PRO A 57 -6.98 5.15 -18.31
N LYS A 58 -7.43 4.21 -19.15
CA LYS A 58 -8.28 3.08 -18.76
C LYS A 58 -7.62 2.16 -17.72
N ARG A 59 -8.35 1.88 -16.64
CA ARG A 59 -7.99 0.92 -15.59
C ARG A 59 -7.91 -0.52 -16.11
N THR A 60 -6.87 -1.24 -15.69
CA THR A 60 -6.63 -2.65 -16.10
C THR A 60 -6.65 -3.64 -14.93
N GLY A 61 -6.72 -3.15 -13.68
CA GLY A 61 -6.69 -3.97 -12.47
C GLY A 61 -7.89 -4.90 -12.36
N THR A 62 -7.70 -6.00 -11.64
CA THR A 62 -8.67 -7.08 -11.48
C THR A 62 -8.76 -7.50 -10.01
N PHE A 63 -9.72 -8.37 -9.69
CA PHE A 63 -9.80 -9.08 -8.41
C PHE A 63 -8.44 -9.61 -7.94
N TRP A 64 -7.69 -10.27 -8.83
CA TRP A 64 -6.38 -10.85 -8.49
C TRP A 64 -5.32 -9.80 -8.18
N THR A 65 -5.24 -8.70 -8.94
CA THR A 65 -4.24 -7.64 -8.67
C THR A 65 -4.61 -6.85 -7.42
N ALA A 66 -5.89 -6.53 -7.23
CA ALA A 66 -6.38 -5.87 -6.02
C ALA A 66 -6.08 -6.71 -4.76
N SER A 67 -6.38 -8.01 -4.79
CA SER A 67 -6.03 -8.93 -3.70
C SER A 67 -4.52 -9.07 -3.49
N ALA A 68 -3.71 -9.10 -4.55
CA ALA A 68 -2.26 -9.12 -4.42
C ALA A 68 -1.72 -7.85 -3.75
N HIS A 69 -2.27 -6.67 -4.07
CA HIS A 69 -1.92 -5.42 -3.38
C HIS A 69 -2.34 -5.44 -1.90
N ILE A 70 -3.56 -5.90 -1.58
CA ILE A 70 -4.02 -6.05 -0.18
C ILE A 70 -3.11 -7.02 0.59
N ILE A 71 -2.84 -8.20 0.04
CA ILE A 71 -1.97 -9.21 0.66
C ILE A 71 -0.54 -8.68 0.85
N THR A 72 -0.02 -7.91 -0.11
CA THR A 72 1.30 -7.24 -0.01
C THR A 72 1.33 -6.20 1.09
N ALA A 73 0.27 -5.42 1.25
CA ALA A 73 0.21 -4.36 2.24
C ALA A 73 0.03 -4.89 3.67
N VAL A 74 -0.73 -5.98 3.80
CA VAL A 74 -1.08 -6.61 5.08
C VAL A 74 0.04 -7.57 5.53
N ILE A 75 0.29 -8.67 4.81
CA ILE A 75 1.31 -9.66 5.19
C ILE A 75 2.72 -9.11 4.93
N GLY A 76 3.24 -8.32 5.87
CA GLY A 76 4.58 -7.72 5.81
C GLY A 76 5.31 -7.83 7.16
N SER A 77 5.88 -6.72 7.64
CA SER A 77 6.50 -6.66 8.98
C SER A 77 5.53 -7.01 10.11
N GLY A 78 4.23 -6.73 9.95
CA GLY A 78 3.20 -6.99 10.96
C GLY A 78 3.13 -8.45 11.40
N VAL A 79 3.10 -9.42 10.47
CA VAL A 79 2.97 -10.86 10.83
C VAL A 79 4.16 -11.35 11.66
N LEU A 80 5.35 -10.78 11.47
CA LEU A 80 6.56 -11.15 12.21
C LEU A 80 6.47 -10.79 13.70
N SER A 81 5.74 -9.72 14.05
CA SER A 81 5.50 -9.31 15.45
C SER A 81 4.43 -10.12 16.20
N LEU A 82 3.59 -10.88 15.49
CA LEU A 82 2.37 -11.44 16.12
C LEU A 82 2.66 -12.56 17.11
N ALA A 83 3.78 -13.28 16.98
CA ALA A 83 4.23 -14.24 17.99
C ALA A 83 4.58 -13.54 19.32
N TRP A 84 5.24 -12.38 19.25
CA TRP A 84 5.49 -11.53 20.42
C TRP A 84 4.18 -10.95 21.00
N SER A 85 3.24 -10.52 20.16
CA SER A 85 1.93 -10.05 20.65
C SER A 85 1.13 -11.16 21.36
N MET A 86 1.16 -12.39 20.84
CA MET A 86 0.59 -13.57 21.51
C MET A 86 1.25 -13.81 22.87
N ALA A 87 2.57 -13.65 22.98
CA ALA A 87 3.29 -13.78 24.24
C ALA A 87 2.93 -12.73 25.31
N LYS A 88 2.32 -11.60 24.94
CA LYS A 88 1.80 -10.62 25.92
C LYS A 88 0.33 -10.86 26.26
N LEU A 89 -0.47 -11.34 25.30
CA LEU A 89 -1.92 -11.52 25.44
C LEU A 89 -2.36 -12.94 25.88
N GLY A 90 -1.51 -13.95 25.73
CA GLY A 90 -1.82 -15.33 26.08
C GLY A 90 -2.70 -16.08 25.08
N TRP A 91 -2.87 -17.38 25.35
CA TRP A 91 -3.63 -18.30 24.50
C TRP A 91 -5.13 -17.95 24.36
N ILE A 92 -5.72 -17.21 25.29
CA ILE A 92 -7.12 -16.76 25.20
C ILE A 92 -7.23 -15.40 24.49
N ALA A 93 -6.61 -14.34 25.01
CA ALA A 93 -6.88 -13.00 24.49
C ALA A 93 -6.20 -12.75 23.13
N GLY A 94 -5.03 -13.35 22.86
CA GLY A 94 -4.30 -13.17 21.61
C GLY A 94 -5.12 -13.55 20.36
N PRO A 95 -5.65 -14.78 20.24
CA PRO A 95 -6.47 -15.20 19.11
C PRO A 95 -7.79 -14.43 19.00
N ILE A 96 -8.41 -14.09 20.14
CA ILE A 96 -9.64 -13.29 20.17
C ILE A 96 -9.37 -11.88 19.63
N CYS A 97 -8.29 -11.23 20.04
CA CYS A 97 -7.88 -9.93 19.49
C CYS A 97 -7.60 -10.04 17.98
N LEU A 98 -6.85 -11.04 17.52
CA LEU A 98 -6.57 -11.24 16.10
C LEU A 98 -7.85 -11.38 15.26
N LEU A 99 -8.85 -12.13 15.75
CA LEU A 99 -10.15 -12.29 15.09
C LEU A 99 -11.02 -11.03 15.14
N LEU A 100 -11.01 -10.29 16.26
CA LEU A 100 -11.75 -9.03 16.39
C LEU A 100 -11.19 -7.95 15.46
N PHE A 101 -9.86 -7.77 15.43
CA PHE A 101 -9.22 -6.82 14.52
C PHE A 101 -9.44 -7.20 13.04
N ALA A 102 -9.40 -8.50 12.69
CA ALA A 102 -9.78 -8.96 11.35
C ALA A 102 -11.24 -8.60 11.01
N ALA A 103 -12.19 -8.90 11.89
CA ALA A 103 -13.61 -8.64 11.67
C ALA A 103 -13.94 -7.15 11.55
N ILE A 104 -13.34 -6.31 12.40
CA ILE A 104 -13.50 -4.84 12.35
C ILE A 104 -12.91 -4.30 11.05
N THR A 105 -11.68 -4.67 10.71
CA THR A 105 -11.00 -4.22 9.49
C THR A 105 -11.74 -4.68 8.23
N TYR A 106 -12.22 -5.93 8.19
CA TYR A 106 -13.05 -6.40 7.09
C TYR A 106 -14.33 -5.58 6.99
N TYR A 107 -15.09 -5.41 8.08
CA TYR A 107 -16.33 -4.64 8.08
C TYR A 107 -16.13 -3.21 7.59
N THR A 108 -15.15 -2.48 8.13
CA THR A 108 -14.88 -1.09 7.73
C THR A 108 -14.31 -0.98 6.31
N SER A 109 -13.55 -1.97 5.84
CA SER A 109 -13.09 -2.04 4.45
C SER A 109 -14.25 -2.15 3.44
N LEU A 110 -15.36 -2.81 3.80
CA LEU A 110 -16.57 -2.86 2.97
C LEU A 110 -17.25 -1.48 2.89
N LEU A 111 -17.28 -0.75 4.01
CA LEU A 111 -17.82 0.63 4.06
C LEU A 111 -16.96 1.59 3.24
N LEU A 112 -15.64 1.48 3.35
CA LEU A 112 -14.69 2.29 2.60
C LEU A 112 -14.77 2.01 1.09
N ALA A 113 -14.91 0.75 0.69
CA ALA A 113 -15.03 0.37 -0.72
C ALA A 113 -16.27 0.96 -1.41
N ASP A 114 -17.37 1.18 -0.66
CA ASP A 114 -18.55 1.91 -1.17
C ASP A 114 -18.35 3.43 -1.25
N CYS A 115 -17.33 3.99 -0.60
CA CYS A 115 -17.06 5.44 -0.62
C CYS A 115 -16.19 5.90 -1.81
N TYR A 116 -15.68 4.97 -2.64
CA TYR A 116 -14.82 5.24 -3.80
C TYR A 116 -15.44 6.16 -4.86
N ARG A 117 -16.70 5.94 -5.24
CA ARG A 117 -17.44 6.83 -6.15
C ARG A 117 -18.37 7.72 -5.33
N SER A 118 -18.36 9.04 -5.50
CA SER A 118 -19.27 9.97 -4.79
C SER A 118 -20.29 10.59 -5.76
N PRO A 119 -21.51 10.97 -5.31
CA PRO A 119 -22.48 11.65 -6.16
C PRO A 119 -21.90 12.95 -6.77
N SER A 120 -21.96 13.10 -8.09
CA SER A 120 -21.64 14.36 -8.78
C SER A 120 -22.91 15.17 -9.08
N SER A 121 -22.76 16.46 -9.35
CA SER A 121 -23.81 17.30 -9.94
C SER A 121 -23.89 17.18 -11.48
N SER A 122 -22.98 16.42 -12.11
CA SER A 122 -22.92 16.20 -13.56
C SER A 122 -23.81 15.05 -14.01
N ILE A 123 -24.72 15.31 -14.95
CA ILE A 123 -25.59 14.31 -15.58
C ILE A 123 -24.89 13.71 -16.80
N SER A 124 -25.03 12.40 -17.00
CA SER A 124 -24.56 11.66 -18.17
C SER A 124 -25.40 12.01 -19.40
N SER A 125 -24.75 12.51 -20.45
CA SER A 125 -25.39 12.83 -21.73
C SER A 125 -25.81 11.59 -22.54
N SER A 126 -25.33 10.39 -22.20
CA SER A 126 -25.69 9.13 -22.88
C SER A 126 -26.76 8.31 -22.15
N THR A 127 -26.88 8.45 -20.82
CA THR A 127 -27.80 7.63 -20.00
C THR A 127 -28.82 8.44 -19.20
N GLY A 128 -28.70 9.78 -19.13
CA GLY A 128 -29.56 10.65 -18.32
C GLY A 128 -29.41 10.47 -16.80
N SER A 129 -28.55 9.57 -16.35
CA SER A 129 -28.26 9.31 -14.94
C SER A 129 -27.24 10.30 -14.38
N MET A 130 -27.26 10.53 -13.06
CA MET A 130 -26.14 11.20 -12.39
C MET A 130 -24.85 10.38 -12.60
N ILE A 131 -23.77 11.04 -12.98
CA ILE A 131 -22.43 10.43 -12.98
C ILE A 131 -21.96 10.41 -11.51
N GLU A 132 -21.48 9.27 -11.00
CA GLU A 132 -20.74 9.29 -9.73
C GLU A 132 -19.26 9.60 -9.99
N LYS A 133 -18.78 10.71 -9.43
CA LYS A 133 -17.38 11.16 -9.49
C LYS A 133 -16.47 10.16 -8.77
N ARG A 134 -15.46 9.65 -9.48
CA ARG A 134 -14.38 8.84 -8.89
C ARG A 134 -13.58 9.65 -7.86
N ASN A 135 -13.22 9.01 -6.75
CA ASN A 135 -12.24 9.50 -5.78
C ASN A 135 -10.97 8.65 -5.92
N TYR A 136 -9.89 9.26 -6.42
CA TYR A 136 -8.66 8.55 -6.79
C TYR A 136 -7.78 8.22 -5.57
N THR A 137 -7.91 9.02 -4.52
CA THR A 137 -7.21 8.85 -3.24
C THR A 137 -8.19 8.76 -2.08
N TYR A 138 -7.73 8.19 -0.97
CA TYR A 138 -8.46 8.18 0.31
C TYR A 138 -8.89 9.60 0.70
N MET A 139 -8.01 10.58 0.51
CA MET A 139 -8.30 11.99 0.77
C MET A 139 -9.39 12.57 -0.15
N ASP A 140 -9.47 12.17 -1.42
CA ASP A 140 -10.58 12.57 -2.31
C ASP A 140 -11.92 12.05 -1.78
N ALA A 141 -11.94 10.84 -1.23
CA ALA A 141 -13.14 10.25 -0.64
C ALA A 141 -13.54 11.01 0.64
N VAL A 142 -12.60 11.32 1.53
CA VAL A 142 -12.86 12.14 2.72
C VAL A 142 -13.31 13.56 2.31
N GLN A 143 -12.70 14.16 1.30
CA GLN A 143 -13.07 15.49 0.80
C GLN A 143 -14.47 15.53 0.19
N SER A 144 -14.88 14.47 -0.52
CA SER A 144 -16.18 14.40 -1.19
C SER A 144 -17.33 13.98 -0.26
N ASN A 145 -17.04 13.36 0.89
CA ASN A 145 -18.08 12.92 1.85
C ASN A 145 -18.10 13.72 3.17
N LEU A 146 -16.96 14.28 3.62
CA LEU A 146 -16.78 14.91 4.95
C LEU A 146 -16.15 16.31 4.93
N GLY A 147 -15.65 16.78 3.79
CA GLY A 147 -15.20 18.16 3.60
C GLY A 147 -13.77 18.49 4.08
N PRO A 148 -13.36 19.77 3.96
CA PRO A 148 -11.94 20.14 3.94
C PRO A 148 -11.23 20.09 5.30
N ILE A 149 -11.95 20.21 6.42
CA ILE A 149 -11.34 20.08 7.76
C ILE A 149 -10.94 18.62 8.00
N GLN A 150 -11.86 17.69 7.76
CA GLN A 150 -11.62 16.26 7.88
C GLN A 150 -10.56 15.77 6.90
N THR A 151 -10.52 16.33 5.69
CA THR A 151 -9.48 16.05 4.68
C THR A 151 -8.09 16.43 5.18
N LYS A 152 -7.93 17.57 5.86
CA LYS A 152 -6.63 17.98 6.44
C LYS A 152 -6.19 17.06 7.59
N LEU A 153 -7.12 16.64 8.45
CA LEU A 153 -6.83 15.68 9.52
C LEU A 153 -6.44 14.31 8.94
N CYS A 154 -7.17 13.83 7.93
CA CYS A 154 -6.85 12.61 7.19
C CYS A 154 -5.44 12.69 6.58
N ALA A 155 -5.12 13.77 5.85
CA ALA A 155 -3.81 13.99 5.22
C ALA A 155 -2.65 13.89 6.23
N ILE A 156 -2.76 14.59 7.36
CA ILE A 156 -1.73 14.60 8.41
C ILE A 156 -1.48 13.18 8.92
N VAL A 157 -2.55 12.44 9.24
CA VAL A 157 -2.43 11.07 9.79
C VAL A 157 -1.93 10.08 8.72
N GLN A 158 -2.52 10.09 7.52
CA GLN A 158 -2.20 9.17 6.42
C GLN A 158 -0.74 9.31 5.98
N TYR A 159 -0.27 10.54 5.71
CA TYR A 159 1.10 10.77 5.26
C TYR A 159 2.14 10.57 6.36
N THR A 160 1.81 10.84 7.63
CA THR A 160 2.65 10.44 8.77
C THR A 160 2.78 8.92 8.85
N ASN A 161 1.68 8.18 8.63
CA ASN A 161 1.71 6.72 8.69
C ASN A 161 2.47 6.10 7.50
N PHE A 162 2.42 6.68 6.30
CA PHE A 162 3.26 6.27 5.17
C PHE A 162 4.76 6.50 5.45
N ALA A 163 5.13 7.68 5.96
CA ALA A 163 6.51 7.98 6.33
C ALA A 163 7.03 7.04 7.43
N GLY A 164 6.19 6.75 8.44
CA GLY A 164 6.51 5.82 9.50
C GLY A 164 6.58 4.36 9.05
N THR A 165 5.69 3.91 8.16
CA THR A 165 5.73 2.56 7.57
C THR A 165 7.01 2.34 6.77
N ALA A 166 7.50 3.36 6.05
CA ALA A 166 8.81 3.34 5.39
C ALA A 166 9.99 3.19 6.38
N ILE A 167 9.91 3.81 7.57
CA ILE A 167 10.87 3.60 8.66
C ILE A 167 10.79 2.14 9.17
N GLY A 168 9.59 1.67 9.53
CA GLY A 168 9.36 0.32 10.04
C GLY A 168 9.83 -0.78 9.08
N TYR A 169 9.60 -0.65 7.78
CA TYR A 169 10.11 -1.58 6.76
C TYR A 169 11.64 -1.55 6.64
N THR A 170 12.27 -0.39 6.79
CA THR A 170 13.75 -0.27 6.79
C THR A 170 14.35 -0.98 8.01
N ILE A 171 13.76 -0.82 9.20
CA ILE A 171 14.12 -1.58 10.40
C ILE A 171 13.95 -3.09 10.12
N THR A 172 12.77 -3.51 9.67
CA THR A 172 12.45 -4.94 9.46
C THR A 172 13.39 -5.62 8.47
N ALA A 173 13.64 -5.00 7.31
CA ALA A 173 14.53 -5.55 6.29
C ALA A 173 15.98 -5.64 6.79
N SER A 174 16.44 -4.65 7.56
CA SER A 174 17.76 -4.68 8.17
C SER A 174 17.90 -5.78 9.22
N ILE A 175 16.88 -6.05 10.04
CA ILE A 175 16.86 -7.18 10.99
C ILE A 175 16.96 -8.52 10.26
N SER A 176 16.22 -8.71 9.16
CA SER A 176 16.29 -9.95 8.36
C SER A 176 17.64 -10.13 7.65
N MET A 177 18.30 -9.05 7.19
CA MET A 177 19.66 -9.14 6.66
C MET A 177 20.71 -9.44 7.74
N VAL A 178 20.54 -8.89 8.96
CA VAL A 178 21.36 -9.25 10.13
C VAL A 178 21.16 -10.72 10.51
N ALA A 179 19.94 -11.25 10.44
CA ALA A 179 19.66 -12.66 10.72
C ALA A 179 20.43 -13.60 9.76
N ILE A 180 20.42 -13.31 8.45
CA ILE A 180 21.22 -14.04 7.45
C ILE A 180 22.72 -13.96 7.77
N ALA A 181 23.21 -12.78 8.12
CA ALA A 181 24.63 -12.59 8.43
C ALA A 181 25.08 -13.34 9.70
N ARG A 182 24.28 -13.32 10.78
CA ARG A 182 24.57 -14.11 11.99
C ARG A 182 24.47 -15.61 11.72
N SER A 183 23.44 -16.07 11.00
CA SER A 183 23.25 -17.47 10.55
C SER A 183 24.49 -18.01 9.82
N ASN A 184 24.96 -17.31 8.79
CA ASN A 184 26.17 -17.70 8.05
C ASN A 184 27.45 -17.63 8.90
N CYS A 185 27.54 -16.67 9.82
CA CYS A 185 28.65 -16.59 10.78
C CYS A 185 28.68 -17.82 11.71
N PHE A 186 27.55 -18.21 12.31
CA PHE A 186 27.48 -19.40 13.17
C PHE A 186 27.77 -20.70 12.40
N HIS A 187 27.33 -20.81 11.14
CA HIS A 187 27.65 -21.98 10.32
C HIS A 187 29.15 -22.09 9.99
N LYS A 188 29.85 -20.96 9.81
CA LYS A 188 31.28 -20.92 9.46
C LYS A 188 32.23 -20.98 10.66
N GLU A 189 31.93 -20.24 11.73
CA GLU A 189 32.79 -20.07 12.91
C GLU A 189 32.34 -20.92 14.12
N GLY A 190 31.18 -21.57 14.02
CA GLY A 190 30.58 -22.39 15.08
C GLY A 190 29.76 -21.58 16.10
N HIS A 191 28.85 -22.27 16.80
CA HIS A 191 27.91 -21.70 17.78
C HIS A 191 28.56 -21.05 19.02
N HIS A 192 29.88 -21.17 19.20
CA HIS A 192 30.62 -20.54 20.30
C HIS A 192 31.24 -19.18 19.91
N SER A 193 31.18 -18.79 18.63
CA SER A 193 31.57 -17.44 18.19
C SER A 193 30.48 -16.43 18.58
N PRO A 194 30.80 -15.21 19.07
CA PRO A 194 29.79 -14.21 19.43
C PRO A 194 28.99 -13.69 18.22
N CYS A 195 29.53 -13.83 17.00
CA CYS A 195 28.90 -13.45 15.73
C CYS A 195 28.12 -12.12 15.78
N PHE A 196 28.71 -11.09 16.40
CA PHE A 196 28.11 -9.75 16.42
C PHE A 196 28.03 -9.18 15.00
N THR A 197 26.88 -8.59 14.66
CA THR A 197 26.62 -7.96 13.37
C THR A 197 25.87 -6.66 13.58
N SER A 198 26.40 -5.55 13.07
CA SER A 198 25.72 -4.24 13.15
C SER A 198 24.59 -4.12 12.13
N THR A 199 23.46 -3.55 12.54
CA THR A 199 22.27 -3.33 11.71
C THR A 199 22.42 -2.16 10.73
N TYR A 200 23.23 -1.15 11.07
CA TYR A 200 23.32 0.10 10.30
C TYR A 200 23.76 -0.05 8.83
N PRO A 201 24.74 -0.90 8.46
CA PRO A 201 25.08 -1.12 7.06
C PRO A 201 23.91 -1.67 6.24
N TYR A 202 23.05 -2.50 6.85
CA TYR A 202 21.88 -3.08 6.19
C TYR A 202 20.72 -2.10 6.06
N MET A 203 20.55 -1.17 7.00
CA MET A 203 19.64 -0.01 6.84
C MET A 203 20.08 0.87 5.67
N LEU A 204 21.38 1.19 5.59
CA LEU A 204 21.95 1.97 4.47
C LEU A 204 21.84 1.23 3.13
N LEU A 205 22.03 -0.08 3.10
CA LEU A 205 21.84 -0.92 1.90
C LEU A 205 20.39 -0.90 1.42
N PHE A 206 19.42 -1.10 2.33
CA PHE A 206 18.00 -1.02 1.99
C PHE A 206 17.60 0.37 1.51
N GLY A 207 18.02 1.43 2.22
CA GLY A 207 17.82 2.81 1.81
C GLY A 207 18.41 3.10 0.42
N GLY A 208 19.62 2.61 0.13
CA GLY A 208 20.24 2.71 -1.19
C GLY A 208 19.40 2.07 -2.31
N ILE A 209 18.89 0.85 -2.09
CA ILE A 209 17.97 0.17 -3.01
C ILE A 209 16.69 1.00 -3.22
N GLN A 210 16.12 1.56 -2.15
CA GLN A 210 14.92 2.39 -2.21
C GLN A 210 15.13 3.73 -2.91
N VAL A 211 16.32 4.34 -2.86
CA VAL A 211 16.63 5.55 -3.63
C VAL A 211 16.47 5.30 -5.14
N PHE A 212 16.92 4.14 -5.64
CA PHE A 212 16.75 3.77 -7.06
C PHE A 212 15.31 3.43 -7.41
N LEU A 213 14.67 2.53 -6.65
CA LEU A 213 13.31 2.06 -6.97
C LEU A 213 12.25 3.15 -6.82
N SER A 214 12.44 4.10 -5.90
CA SER A 214 11.53 5.23 -5.73
C SER A 214 11.45 6.14 -6.96
N GLN A 215 12.42 6.08 -7.89
CA GLN A 215 12.35 6.85 -9.14
C GLN A 215 11.35 6.29 -10.17
N ILE A 216 10.77 5.11 -9.92
CA ILE A 216 9.74 4.52 -10.79
C ILE A 216 8.46 5.39 -10.70
N PRO A 217 7.87 5.87 -11.83
CA PRO A 217 6.99 7.05 -11.74
C PRO A 217 5.55 6.82 -11.27
N THR A 218 5.01 5.61 -11.34
CA THR A 218 3.58 5.33 -11.04
C THR A 218 3.36 3.96 -10.42
N PHE A 219 2.41 3.87 -9.48
CA PHE A 219 1.93 2.64 -8.83
C PHE A 219 1.50 1.57 -9.86
N SER A 220 0.82 1.99 -10.93
CA SER A 220 0.41 1.12 -12.05
C SER A 220 1.55 0.40 -12.77
N LYS A 221 2.81 0.84 -12.65
CA LYS A 221 4.00 0.17 -13.21
C LYS A 221 4.69 -0.78 -12.23
N LEU A 222 4.18 -0.87 -11.00
CA LEU A 222 4.70 -1.68 -9.90
C LEU A 222 3.80 -2.89 -9.56
N TRP A 223 2.77 -3.17 -10.37
CA TRP A 223 1.87 -4.31 -10.20
C TRP A 223 2.62 -5.65 -10.08
N TRP A 224 3.65 -5.85 -10.92
CA TRP A 224 4.51 -7.04 -10.90
C TRP A 224 5.31 -7.14 -9.58
N LEU A 225 5.76 -6.01 -9.04
CA LEU A 225 6.53 -5.95 -7.79
C LEU A 225 5.64 -6.29 -6.59
N SER A 226 4.36 -5.92 -6.63
CA SER A 226 3.37 -6.38 -5.64
C SER A 226 3.07 -7.88 -5.76
N ILE A 227 3.01 -8.44 -6.96
CA ILE A 227 2.85 -9.90 -7.13
C ILE A 227 4.07 -10.65 -6.56
N VAL A 228 5.29 -10.18 -6.87
CA VAL A 228 6.51 -10.75 -6.28
C VAL A 228 6.49 -10.65 -4.75
N ALA A 229 6.15 -9.49 -4.19
CA ALA A 229 6.06 -9.30 -2.75
C ALA A 229 5.02 -10.23 -2.09
N ALA A 230 3.82 -10.38 -2.68
CA ALA A 230 2.81 -11.32 -2.19
C ALA A 230 3.30 -12.79 -2.21
N VAL A 231 4.00 -13.22 -3.26
CA VAL A 231 4.59 -14.58 -3.31
C VAL A 231 5.68 -14.75 -2.24
N MET A 232 6.50 -13.73 -2.01
CA MET A 232 7.48 -13.75 -0.91
C MET A 232 6.80 -13.78 0.47
N SER A 233 5.66 -13.11 0.66
CA SER A 233 4.95 -13.08 1.95
C SER A 233 4.37 -14.42 2.34
N PHE A 234 3.77 -15.13 1.38
CA PHE A 234 3.40 -16.53 1.55
C PHE A 234 4.63 -17.40 1.83
N SER A 235 5.73 -17.20 1.10
CA SER A 235 6.95 -18.00 1.25
C SER A 235 7.52 -17.93 2.67
N TYR A 236 7.82 -16.74 3.20
CA TYR A 236 8.42 -16.63 4.54
C TYR A 236 7.44 -16.99 5.66
N SER A 237 6.14 -16.72 5.49
CA SER A 237 5.13 -17.06 6.49
C SER A 237 4.92 -18.57 6.57
N SER A 238 4.84 -19.28 5.43
CA SER A 238 4.79 -20.74 5.37
C SER A 238 6.06 -21.38 5.96
N ILE A 239 7.24 -20.79 5.73
CA ILE A 239 8.50 -21.30 6.30
C ILE A 239 8.54 -21.09 7.82
N GLY A 240 8.19 -19.91 8.33
CA GLY A 240 8.13 -19.66 9.78
C GLY A 240 7.15 -20.59 10.51
N VAL A 241 6.00 -20.87 9.88
CA VAL A 241 5.04 -21.89 10.34
C VAL A 241 5.66 -23.30 10.33
N GLY A 242 6.30 -23.70 9.23
CA GLY A 242 6.92 -25.03 9.11
C GLY A 242 8.05 -25.26 10.11
N LEU A 243 8.92 -24.27 10.31
CA LEU A 243 9.99 -24.30 11.30
C LEU A 243 9.45 -24.40 12.74
N GLY A 244 8.38 -23.65 13.05
CA GLY A 244 7.72 -23.72 14.36
C GLY A 244 7.08 -25.09 14.63
N VAL A 245 6.32 -25.63 13.67
CA VAL A 245 5.77 -26.99 13.76
C VAL A 245 6.87 -28.02 13.93
N GLY A 246 7.97 -27.90 13.18
CA GLY A 246 9.14 -28.77 13.31
C GLY A 246 9.74 -28.75 14.72
N LYS A 247 10.02 -27.55 15.25
CA LYS A 247 10.62 -27.35 16.57
C LYS A 247 9.71 -27.87 17.69
N VAL A 248 8.41 -27.58 17.67
CA VAL A 248 7.43 -28.14 18.64
C VAL A 248 7.34 -29.66 18.55
N ALA A 249 7.45 -30.24 17.35
CA ALA A 249 7.43 -31.69 17.16
C ALA A 249 8.71 -32.40 17.66
N THR A 250 9.88 -31.73 17.59
CA THR A 250 11.18 -32.30 18.02
C THR A 250 11.49 -32.06 19.49
N GLU A 251 11.19 -30.88 20.04
CA GLU A 251 11.52 -30.49 21.43
C GLU A 251 10.52 -31.04 22.47
N GLY A 252 10.10 -32.30 22.30
CA GLY A 252 9.33 -33.04 23.30
C GLY A 252 7.81 -32.80 23.33
N ARG A 253 7.22 -32.15 22.31
CA ARG A 253 5.77 -31.87 22.19
C ARG A 253 5.16 -30.97 23.26
N HIS A 254 5.96 -30.32 24.10
CA HIS A 254 5.47 -29.34 25.05
C HIS A 254 5.12 -28.04 24.33
N ILE A 255 3.81 -27.80 24.15
CA ILE A 255 3.28 -26.51 23.68
C ILE A 255 3.64 -25.45 24.72
N GLN A 256 4.44 -24.47 24.31
CA GLN A 256 4.88 -23.37 25.17
C GLN A 256 3.80 -22.30 25.36
N GLY A 257 4.06 -21.40 26.31
CA GLY A 257 3.24 -20.23 26.55
C GLY A 257 2.06 -20.48 27.49
N THR A 258 1.51 -19.39 27.97
CA THR A 258 0.58 -19.33 29.10
C THR A 258 -0.84 -18.96 28.67
N LEU A 259 -1.83 -19.37 29.45
CA LEU A 259 -3.25 -19.17 29.15
C LEU A 259 -3.63 -17.68 29.04
N TRP A 260 -2.98 -16.87 29.89
CA TRP A 260 -3.27 -15.46 30.14
C TRP A 260 -2.14 -14.51 29.73
N GLY A 261 -1.00 -15.00 29.23
CA GLY A 261 0.15 -14.16 28.90
C GLY A 261 0.68 -13.46 30.16
N LEU A 262 0.91 -12.15 30.06
CA LEU A 262 1.37 -11.34 31.20
C LEU A 262 0.32 -11.17 32.31
N PHE A 263 -0.96 -11.52 32.10
CA PHE A 263 -1.99 -11.47 33.16
C PHE A 263 -1.92 -12.66 34.15
N HIS A 264 -0.75 -13.29 34.35
CA HIS A 264 -0.68 -14.58 35.04
C HIS A 264 -0.90 -14.49 36.57
N THR A 265 -1.86 -15.28 37.05
CA THR A 265 -2.44 -15.20 38.40
C THR A 265 -1.58 -15.78 39.55
N GLY A 266 -0.26 -15.66 39.48
CA GLY A 266 0.68 -16.17 40.49
C GLY A 266 1.43 -15.07 41.25
N GLU A 267 1.87 -14.04 40.54
CA GLU A 267 2.58 -12.89 41.11
C GLU A 267 1.69 -11.63 41.08
N LYS A 268 2.11 -10.56 41.75
CA LYS A 268 1.34 -9.30 41.75
C LYS A 268 1.54 -8.60 40.40
N PHE A 269 0.52 -8.66 39.54
CA PHE A 269 0.45 -7.86 38.31
C PHE A 269 0.83 -6.40 38.59
N GLN A 270 1.92 -5.95 37.97
CA GLN A 270 2.50 -4.63 38.19
C GLN A 270 2.00 -3.66 37.12
N THR A 271 2.00 -2.36 37.42
CA THR A 271 1.58 -1.34 36.44
C THR A 271 2.44 -1.35 35.17
N GLY A 272 3.69 -1.82 35.23
CA GLY A 272 4.55 -1.99 34.06
C GLY A 272 4.09 -3.09 33.09
N ASP A 273 3.40 -4.13 33.58
CA ASP A 273 2.99 -5.28 32.77
C ASP A 273 1.89 -4.94 31.75
N ILE A 274 1.20 -3.80 31.94
CA ILE A 274 0.12 -3.35 31.05
C ILE A 274 0.63 -2.70 29.75
N TRP A 275 1.84 -2.12 29.75
CA TRP A 275 2.35 -1.41 28.58
C TRP A 275 2.67 -2.35 27.41
N PRO A 276 3.36 -3.51 27.60
CA PRO A 276 3.57 -4.49 26.54
C PRO A 276 2.25 -5.11 26.02
N ILE A 277 1.23 -5.22 26.88
CA ILE A 277 -0.11 -5.70 26.49
C ILE A 277 -0.78 -4.70 25.54
N PHE A 278 -0.73 -3.40 25.85
CA PHE A 278 -1.25 -2.36 24.96
C PHE A 278 -0.43 -2.24 23.67
N GLN A 279 0.89 -2.30 23.74
CA GLN A 279 1.78 -2.34 22.58
C GLN A 279 1.47 -3.55 21.67
N ALA A 280 1.17 -4.73 22.25
CA ALA A 280 0.76 -5.91 21.50
C ALA A 280 -0.55 -5.71 20.72
N LEU A 281 -1.50 -4.93 21.25
CA LEU A 281 -2.69 -4.49 20.51
C LEU A 281 -2.32 -3.53 19.37
N GLY A 282 -1.35 -2.63 19.58
CA GLY A 282 -0.79 -1.77 18.52
C GLY A 282 -0.17 -2.57 17.37
N ASN A 283 0.62 -3.60 17.69
CA ASN A 283 1.22 -4.50 16.70
C ASN A 283 0.15 -5.29 15.90
N ILE A 284 -0.90 -5.77 16.56
CA ILE A 284 -2.05 -6.41 15.90
C ILE A 284 -2.78 -5.39 14.99
N ALA A 285 -2.96 -4.16 15.48
CA ALA A 285 -3.58 -3.07 14.73
C ALA A 285 -2.77 -2.71 13.46
N PHE A 286 -1.45 -2.65 13.57
CA PHE A 286 -0.54 -2.46 12.45
C PHE A 286 -0.62 -3.62 11.45
N ALA A 287 -0.66 -4.86 11.95
CA ALA A 287 -0.70 -6.03 11.08
C ALA A 287 -1.93 -6.07 10.16
N TYR A 288 -3.07 -5.49 10.53
CA TYR A 288 -4.25 -5.38 9.65
C TYR A 288 -4.34 -4.05 8.86
N SER A 289 -3.30 -3.22 8.88
CA SER A 289 -3.36 -1.83 8.44
C SER A 289 -3.14 -1.63 6.93
N TYR A 290 -4.20 -1.78 6.13
CA TYR A 290 -4.19 -1.47 4.68
C TYR A 290 -5.27 -0.48 4.21
N SER A 291 -6.26 -0.16 5.05
CA SER A 291 -7.38 0.73 4.70
C SER A 291 -6.93 2.07 4.11
N MET A 292 -5.79 2.59 4.61
CA MET A 292 -5.15 3.84 4.17
C MET A 292 -4.63 3.86 2.72
N ILE A 293 -4.65 2.74 1.99
CA ILE A 293 -4.37 2.67 0.54
C ILE A 293 -5.49 1.94 -0.23
N LEU A 294 -6.63 1.67 0.41
CA LEU A 294 -7.71 0.86 -0.18
C LEU A 294 -8.33 1.55 -1.40
N ILE A 295 -8.56 2.86 -1.29
CA ILE A 295 -9.13 3.68 -2.37
C ILE A 295 -8.16 3.75 -3.56
N GLU A 296 -6.88 3.92 -3.29
CA GLU A 296 -5.79 3.94 -4.28
C GLU A 296 -5.64 2.59 -5.00
N ILE A 297 -5.83 1.46 -4.30
CA ILE A 297 -5.89 0.13 -4.92
C ILE A 297 -7.17 0.00 -5.76
N GLN A 298 -8.31 0.45 -5.25
CA GLN A 298 -9.60 0.38 -5.95
C GLN A 298 -9.65 1.25 -7.22
N ASP A 299 -8.95 2.39 -7.24
CA ASP A 299 -8.78 3.23 -8.44
C ASP A 299 -7.95 2.56 -9.54
N THR A 300 -7.28 1.43 -9.27
CA THR A 300 -6.66 0.60 -10.32
C THR A 300 -7.64 -0.37 -10.99
N VAL A 301 -8.80 -0.65 -10.38
CA VAL A 301 -9.69 -1.76 -10.74
C VAL A 301 -10.59 -1.38 -11.91
N LYS A 302 -10.58 -2.19 -12.97
CA LYS A 302 -11.41 -1.99 -14.15
C LYS A 302 -12.90 -2.16 -13.84
N SER A 303 -13.74 -1.47 -14.61
CA SER A 303 -15.19 -1.62 -14.64
C SER A 303 -15.65 -1.83 -16.09
N PRO A 304 -16.70 -2.65 -16.38
CA PRO A 304 -17.46 -3.48 -15.44
C PRO A 304 -16.71 -4.76 -15.01
N PRO A 305 -17.16 -5.45 -13.94
CA PRO A 305 -18.25 -5.07 -13.01
C PRO A 305 -17.84 -3.88 -12.11
N PRO A 306 -18.76 -3.28 -11.33
CA PRO A 306 -18.46 -2.14 -10.46
C PRO A 306 -17.24 -2.36 -9.56
N GLU A 307 -16.48 -1.28 -9.34
CA GLU A 307 -15.18 -1.35 -8.68
C GLU A 307 -15.33 -1.79 -7.21
N ASN A 308 -16.40 -1.34 -6.54
CA ASN A 308 -16.71 -1.72 -5.16
C ASN A 308 -17.10 -3.20 -5.04
N GLU A 309 -17.79 -3.80 -6.01
CA GLU A 309 -18.06 -5.24 -5.99
C GLU A 309 -16.77 -6.07 -6.07
N THR A 310 -15.88 -5.69 -6.98
CA THR A 310 -14.59 -6.36 -7.15
C THR A 310 -13.72 -6.15 -5.92
N MET A 311 -13.69 -4.93 -5.36
CA MET A 311 -12.91 -4.60 -4.18
C MET A 311 -13.44 -5.29 -2.92
N LYS A 312 -14.76 -5.39 -2.72
CA LYS A 312 -15.35 -6.15 -1.59
C LYS A 312 -14.98 -7.63 -1.63
N LYS A 313 -14.98 -8.25 -2.81
CA LYS A 313 -14.48 -9.61 -3.02
C LYS A 313 -12.97 -9.70 -2.71
N ALA A 314 -12.19 -8.71 -3.15
CA ALA A 314 -10.75 -8.65 -2.90
C ALA A 314 -10.40 -8.47 -1.41
N ASN A 315 -11.15 -7.62 -0.68
CA ASN A 315 -11.05 -7.41 0.76
C ASN A 315 -11.36 -8.70 1.53
N LEU A 316 -12.41 -9.45 1.13
CA LEU A 316 -12.73 -10.74 1.74
C LEU A 316 -11.60 -11.75 1.58
N MET A 317 -11.07 -11.92 0.36
CA MET A 317 -9.96 -12.86 0.13
C MET A 317 -8.68 -12.41 0.85
N GLY A 318 -8.36 -11.12 0.80
CA GLY A 318 -7.18 -10.53 1.46
C GLY A 318 -7.25 -10.69 2.98
N VAL A 319 -8.31 -10.21 3.64
CA VAL A 319 -8.43 -10.29 5.10
C VAL A 319 -8.57 -11.73 5.58
N SER A 320 -9.34 -12.59 4.91
CA SER A 320 -9.42 -14.01 5.29
C SER A 320 -8.06 -14.72 5.19
N THR A 321 -7.34 -14.53 4.08
CA THR A 321 -6.04 -15.18 3.85
C THR A 321 -4.99 -14.67 4.83
N THR A 322 -4.93 -13.36 5.07
CA THR A 322 -4.01 -12.76 6.05
C THR A 322 -4.30 -13.26 7.46
N THR A 323 -5.57 -13.25 7.90
CA THR A 323 -6.01 -13.77 9.21
C THR A 323 -5.58 -15.22 9.44
N ILE A 324 -5.67 -16.09 8.42
CA ILE A 324 -5.22 -17.48 8.50
C ILE A 324 -3.70 -17.53 8.76
N PHE A 325 -2.90 -16.84 7.94
CA PHE A 325 -1.45 -16.81 8.14
C PHE A 325 -1.05 -16.16 9.46
N TYR A 326 -1.83 -15.20 9.96
CA TYR A 326 -1.59 -14.50 11.22
C TYR A 326 -1.84 -15.42 12.40
N LEU A 327 -2.97 -16.11 12.45
CA LEU A 327 -3.26 -17.12 13.47
C LEU A 327 -2.23 -18.26 13.43
N LEU A 328 -1.81 -18.73 12.25
CA LEU A 328 -0.77 -19.74 12.13
C LEU A 328 0.59 -19.24 12.66
N CYS A 329 1.11 -18.13 12.14
CA CYS A 329 2.42 -17.60 12.56
C CYS A 329 2.46 -17.23 14.04
N SER A 330 1.37 -16.65 14.57
CA SER A 330 1.28 -16.16 15.95
C SER A 330 1.11 -17.30 16.95
N CYS A 331 0.15 -18.20 16.74
CA CYS A 331 -0.09 -19.33 17.63
C CYS A 331 1.05 -20.36 17.57
N ILE A 332 1.57 -20.68 16.39
CA ILE A 332 2.68 -21.64 16.27
C ILE A 332 3.97 -21.02 16.79
N GLY A 333 4.23 -19.74 16.53
CA GLY A 333 5.33 -19.00 17.16
C GLY A 333 5.24 -19.01 18.69
N TYR A 334 4.05 -18.77 19.26
CA TYR A 334 3.85 -18.82 20.70
C TYR A 334 3.98 -20.23 21.29
N ALA A 335 3.46 -21.26 20.60
CA ALA A 335 3.69 -22.67 20.96
C ALA A 335 5.17 -23.08 20.91
N THR A 336 5.98 -22.39 20.09
CA THR A 336 7.42 -22.66 19.90
C THR A 336 8.30 -21.95 20.93
N PHE A 337 7.97 -20.70 21.27
CA PHE A 337 8.87 -19.81 22.04
C PHE A 337 8.29 -19.34 23.39
N GLY A 338 6.99 -19.58 23.65
CA GLY A 338 6.31 -19.18 24.88
C GLY A 338 6.33 -17.66 25.12
N ASP A 339 6.34 -17.26 26.39
CA ASP A 339 6.29 -15.84 26.78
C ASP A 339 7.56 -15.05 26.36
N GLN A 340 8.60 -15.77 25.92
CA GLN A 340 9.86 -15.29 25.34
C GLN A 340 9.85 -15.22 23.80
N ALA A 341 8.66 -15.24 23.16
CA ALA A 341 8.56 -15.14 21.71
C ALA A 341 9.27 -13.88 21.15
N PRO A 342 10.11 -14.03 20.11
CA PRO A 342 10.94 -12.94 19.61
C PRO A 342 10.10 -11.88 18.90
N GLY A 343 10.55 -10.62 18.96
CA GLY A 343 9.90 -9.50 18.28
C GLY A 343 9.75 -9.73 16.76
N ASN A 344 10.70 -10.40 16.12
CA ASN A 344 10.55 -10.92 14.76
C ASN A 344 10.59 -12.46 14.80
N LEU A 345 9.47 -13.12 14.47
CA LEU A 345 9.32 -14.58 14.44
C LEU A 345 10.52 -15.33 13.83
N LEU A 346 11.06 -14.86 12.70
CA LEU A 346 12.15 -15.56 12.00
C LEU A 346 13.49 -15.50 12.76
N THR A 347 13.68 -14.51 13.65
CA THR A 347 14.94 -14.39 14.42
C THR A 347 15.09 -15.45 15.51
N GLY A 348 13.97 -16.03 16.01
CA GLY A 348 14.02 -17.13 16.98
C GLY A 348 14.50 -18.47 16.39
N PHE A 349 14.48 -18.61 15.07
CA PHE A 349 14.95 -19.83 14.37
C PHE A 349 16.42 -19.76 13.94
N GLY A 350 17.08 -18.60 14.03
CA GLY A 350 18.42 -18.32 13.49
C GLY A 350 19.61 -19.07 14.11
N PHE A 351 19.36 -20.19 14.81
CA PHE A 351 20.33 -20.98 15.57
C PHE A 351 20.21 -22.49 15.31
N TYR A 352 19.22 -22.94 14.52
CA TYR A 352 18.87 -24.35 14.34
C TYR A 352 18.82 -24.73 12.85
N GLU A 353 19.13 -25.99 12.55
CA GLU A 353 19.06 -26.50 11.17
C GLU A 353 17.61 -26.69 10.69
N PRO A 354 17.32 -26.51 9.38
CA PRO A 354 18.27 -26.14 8.31
C PRO A 354 18.44 -24.61 8.16
N TYR A 355 19.66 -24.12 8.37
CA TYR A 355 19.98 -22.68 8.34
C TYR A 355 19.65 -22.02 6.99
N TRP A 356 19.86 -22.71 5.86
CA TRP A 356 19.56 -22.20 4.51
C TRP A 356 18.08 -21.83 4.32
N LEU A 357 17.18 -22.50 5.05
CA LEU A 357 15.74 -22.27 4.98
C LEU A 357 15.34 -21.03 5.78
N VAL A 358 16.01 -20.79 6.91
CA VAL A 358 15.88 -19.54 7.70
C VAL A 358 16.44 -18.35 6.90
N ASP A 359 17.58 -18.53 6.24
CA ASP A 359 18.17 -17.52 5.36
C ASP A 359 17.23 -17.18 4.19
N PHE A 360 16.72 -18.20 3.49
CA PHE A 360 15.78 -18.03 2.39
C PHE A 360 14.50 -17.29 2.82
N ALA A 361 13.92 -17.64 3.99
CA ALA A 361 12.79 -16.92 4.54
C ALA A 361 13.10 -15.43 4.82
N ASN A 362 14.30 -15.13 5.33
CA ASN A 362 14.72 -13.75 5.55
C ASN A 362 15.01 -13.00 4.23
N VAL A 363 15.52 -13.67 3.18
CA VAL A 363 15.63 -13.10 1.83
C VAL A 363 14.23 -12.77 1.28
N CYS A 364 13.25 -13.66 1.47
CA CYS A 364 11.85 -13.40 1.11
C CYS A 364 11.29 -12.17 1.86
N VAL A 365 11.56 -12.01 3.17
CA VAL A 365 11.18 -10.78 3.91
C VAL A 365 11.81 -9.53 3.30
N VAL A 366 13.11 -9.55 2.97
CA VAL A 366 13.78 -8.39 2.36
C VAL A 366 13.17 -8.04 1.00
N VAL A 367 12.97 -9.02 0.11
CA VAL A 367 12.37 -8.81 -1.22
C VAL A 367 10.91 -8.35 -1.13
N HIS A 368 10.15 -8.87 -0.15
CA HIS A 368 8.80 -8.40 0.14
C HIS A 368 8.81 -6.92 0.51
N LEU A 369 9.62 -6.53 1.51
CA LEU A 369 9.65 -5.17 2.04
C LEU A 369 10.18 -4.17 1.00
N VAL A 370 11.04 -4.62 0.08
CA VAL A 370 11.44 -3.83 -1.10
C VAL A 370 10.20 -3.40 -1.91
N GLY A 371 9.26 -4.32 -2.15
CA GLY A 371 8.01 -4.02 -2.85
C GLY A 371 6.99 -3.25 -2.01
N ALA A 372 6.78 -3.64 -0.75
CA ALA A 372 5.83 -2.99 0.14
C ALA A 372 6.17 -1.52 0.41
N PHE A 373 7.47 -1.17 0.57
CA PHE A 373 7.92 0.22 0.70
C PHE A 373 7.46 1.09 -0.48
N GLN A 374 7.50 0.56 -1.69
CA GLN A 374 7.03 1.28 -2.88
C GLN A 374 5.49 1.41 -2.92
N VAL A 375 4.76 0.38 -2.47
CA VAL A 375 3.29 0.42 -2.34
C VAL A 375 2.83 1.57 -1.44
N PHE A 376 3.47 1.77 -0.28
CA PHE A 376 3.12 2.85 0.66
C PHE A 376 3.76 4.21 0.35
N SER A 377 4.95 4.27 -0.26
CA SER A 377 5.64 5.55 -0.52
C SER A 377 5.15 6.28 -1.77
N GLN A 378 4.67 5.56 -2.80
CA GLN A 378 4.26 6.19 -4.06
C GLN A 378 3.05 7.14 -3.92
N PRO A 379 2.01 6.86 -3.10
CA PRO A 379 0.95 7.84 -2.83
C PRO A 379 1.45 9.12 -2.14
N LEU A 380 2.43 9.01 -1.22
CA LEU A 380 3.08 10.18 -0.60
C LEU A 380 3.87 11.00 -1.63
N PHE A 381 4.62 10.34 -2.51
CA PHE A 381 5.36 11.01 -3.58
C PHE A 381 4.43 11.73 -4.55
N ALA A 382 3.35 11.09 -5.00
CA ALA A 382 2.35 11.70 -5.88
C ALA A 382 1.73 12.95 -5.23
N PHE A 383 1.28 12.86 -3.97
CA PHE A 383 0.71 14.00 -3.25
C PHE A 383 1.65 15.21 -3.18
N VAL A 384 2.90 15.02 -2.74
CA VAL A 384 3.85 16.14 -2.60
C VAL A 384 4.24 16.71 -3.96
N GLU A 385 4.38 15.87 -4.99
CA GLU A 385 4.69 16.32 -6.35
C GLU A 385 3.56 17.12 -6.98
N ASP A 386 2.32 16.65 -6.87
CA ASP A 386 1.15 17.36 -7.41
C ASP A 386 0.87 18.64 -6.61
N TRP A 387 1.03 18.62 -5.28
CA TRP A 387 0.91 19.82 -4.45
C TRP A 387 1.97 20.89 -4.79
N VAL A 388 3.24 20.50 -4.96
CA VAL A 388 4.32 21.42 -5.36
C VAL A 388 4.11 21.93 -6.80
N SER A 389 3.70 21.06 -7.73
CA SER A 389 3.38 21.40 -9.12
C SER A 389 2.25 22.42 -9.22
N LEU A 390 1.15 22.22 -8.48
CA LEU A 390 0.00 23.14 -8.43
C LEU A 390 0.30 24.44 -7.68
N SER A 391 1.18 24.41 -6.67
CA SER A 391 1.57 25.61 -5.91
C SER A 391 2.53 26.52 -6.65
N TYR A 392 3.38 25.97 -7.53
CA TYR A 392 4.43 26.70 -8.23
C TYR A 392 4.49 26.45 -9.76
N PRO A 393 3.38 26.56 -10.51
CA PRO A 393 3.27 26.12 -11.91
C PRO A 393 4.14 26.91 -12.92
N LYS A 394 4.79 28.01 -12.48
CA LYS A 394 5.74 28.80 -13.28
C LYS A 394 7.21 28.46 -12.98
N SER A 395 7.48 27.56 -12.03
CA SER A 395 8.83 27.24 -11.59
C SER A 395 9.54 26.29 -12.55
N GLN A 396 10.50 26.82 -13.33
CA GLN A 396 11.32 25.99 -14.21
C GLN A 396 12.08 24.88 -13.45
N ALA A 397 12.42 25.08 -12.18
CA ALA A 397 13.10 24.07 -11.37
C ALA A 397 12.23 22.83 -11.10
N ILE A 398 10.93 23.03 -10.88
CA ILE A 398 9.95 21.96 -10.58
C ILE A 398 9.58 21.21 -11.87
N HIS A 399 9.49 21.90 -13.01
CA HIS A 399 9.19 21.27 -14.30
C HIS A 399 10.45 20.89 -15.12
N LYS A 400 11.66 20.92 -14.51
CA LYS A 400 12.92 20.60 -15.21
C LYS A 400 13.03 19.11 -15.49
N HIS A 401 12.84 18.73 -16.75
CA HIS A 401 13.12 17.38 -17.24
C HIS A 401 14.54 17.27 -17.80
N CYS A 402 15.39 16.51 -17.11
CA CYS A 402 16.69 16.08 -17.61
C CYS A 402 16.51 14.80 -18.45
N LYS A 403 17.18 14.71 -19.60
CA LYS A 403 17.31 13.48 -20.37
C LYS A 403 18.61 12.80 -19.96
N ILE A 404 18.55 11.61 -19.35
CA ILE A 404 19.72 10.77 -19.11
C ILE A 404 19.75 9.65 -20.15
N ASN A 405 20.79 9.62 -20.97
CA ASN A 405 21.14 8.42 -21.73
C ASN A 405 21.87 7.46 -20.78
N LEU A 406 21.23 6.36 -20.41
CA LEU A 406 21.91 5.27 -19.72
C LEU A 406 22.71 4.48 -20.77
N PRO A 407 24.03 4.29 -20.60
CA PRO A 407 24.75 3.33 -21.42
C PRO A 407 24.10 1.94 -21.23
N PHE A 408 23.93 1.21 -22.33
CA PHE A 408 23.25 -0.09 -22.43
C PHE A 408 21.72 -0.15 -22.24
N TYR A 409 21.00 0.93 -21.88
CA TYR A 409 19.53 0.87 -21.69
C TYR A 409 18.74 1.96 -22.42
N GLY A 410 18.33 1.65 -23.66
CA GLY A 410 17.12 2.20 -24.29
C GLY A 410 17.09 3.72 -24.61
N PRO A 411 15.91 4.27 -24.91
CA PRO A 411 15.73 5.70 -25.14
C PRO A 411 15.80 6.51 -23.84
N ALA A 412 16.34 7.73 -23.95
CA ALA A 412 16.69 8.61 -22.82
C ALA A 412 15.62 8.73 -21.72
N CYS A 413 15.97 8.40 -20.48
CA CYS A 413 15.10 8.58 -19.32
C CYS A 413 14.84 10.08 -19.08
N LYS A 414 13.57 10.51 -19.18
CA LYS A 414 13.11 11.85 -18.81
C LYS A 414 12.93 11.98 -17.30
N LEU A 415 14.02 12.08 -16.53
CA LEU A 415 13.94 12.33 -15.09
C LEU A 415 13.53 13.77 -14.82
N ASN A 416 12.62 13.98 -13.86
CA ASN A 416 12.32 15.30 -13.33
C ASN A 416 13.26 15.58 -12.14
N LEU A 417 13.92 16.74 -12.13
CA LEU A 417 14.94 17.04 -11.11
C LEU A 417 14.34 17.20 -9.70
N PHE A 418 13.16 17.81 -9.57
CA PHE A 418 12.47 17.92 -8.29
C PHE A 418 12.08 16.53 -7.75
N ARG A 419 11.51 15.66 -8.59
CA ARG A 419 11.18 14.27 -8.21
C ARG A 419 12.41 13.53 -7.67
N LEU A 420 13.53 13.59 -8.41
CA LEU A 420 14.78 12.94 -8.03
C LEU A 420 15.28 13.41 -6.65
N VAL A 421 15.33 14.73 -6.43
CA VAL A 421 15.80 15.30 -5.16
C VAL A 421 14.83 14.98 -4.02
N TRP A 422 13.52 15.23 -4.19
CA TRP A 422 12.53 15.02 -3.12
C TRP A 422 12.45 13.54 -2.69
N ARG A 423 12.30 12.60 -3.64
CA ARG A 423 12.20 11.17 -3.31
C ARG A 423 13.47 10.65 -2.65
N THR A 424 14.65 11.12 -3.08
CA THR A 424 15.94 10.76 -2.46
C THR A 424 16.04 11.31 -1.03
N THR A 425 15.70 12.58 -0.81
CA THR A 425 15.68 13.20 0.53
C THR A 425 14.72 12.48 1.49
N PHE A 426 13.53 12.07 1.02
CA PHE A 426 12.60 11.28 1.82
C PHE A 426 13.19 9.92 2.24
N VAL A 427 13.79 9.17 1.31
CA VAL A 427 14.41 7.87 1.63
C VAL A 427 15.61 8.03 2.57
N ILE A 428 16.42 9.07 2.40
CA ILE A 428 17.51 9.39 3.34
C ILE A 428 16.94 9.70 4.73
N PHE A 429 15.87 10.50 4.82
CA PHE A 429 15.22 10.83 6.09
C PHE A 429 14.67 9.59 6.81
N THR A 430 13.92 8.72 6.12
CA THR A 430 13.37 7.50 6.75
C THR A 430 14.46 6.50 7.11
N THR A 431 15.53 6.41 6.33
CA THR A 431 16.72 5.61 6.68
C THR A 431 17.38 6.16 7.96
N LEU A 432 17.68 7.45 8.02
CA LEU A 432 18.29 8.06 9.23
C LEU A 432 17.40 7.92 10.46
N ALA A 433 16.08 8.09 10.33
CA ALA A 433 15.14 7.87 11.42
C ALA A 433 15.15 6.40 11.91
N SER A 434 15.23 5.42 11.00
CA SER A 434 15.37 4.00 11.38
C SER A 434 16.68 3.69 12.12
N MET A 435 17.75 4.43 11.83
CA MET A 435 19.04 4.31 12.55
C MET A 435 19.01 4.98 13.93
N LEU A 436 18.12 5.95 14.16
CA LEU A 436 17.97 6.63 15.45
C LEU A 436 16.99 5.92 16.40
N LEU A 437 15.97 5.25 15.84
CA LEU A 437 14.92 4.55 16.60
C LEU A 437 14.70 3.12 16.03
N PRO A 438 15.64 2.18 16.24
CA PRO A 438 15.57 0.82 15.67
C PRO A 438 14.57 -0.13 16.38
N PHE A 439 13.69 0.42 17.22
CA PHE A 439 12.81 -0.33 18.13
C PHE A 439 11.62 -0.93 17.39
N PHE A 440 11.81 -2.14 16.85
CA PHE A 440 10.88 -2.77 15.91
C PHE A 440 9.42 -2.82 16.43
N ASN A 441 9.19 -3.35 17.63
CA ASN A 441 7.84 -3.50 18.18
C ASN A 441 7.20 -2.15 18.55
N ASP A 442 7.98 -1.19 19.06
CA ASP A 442 7.46 0.12 19.48
C ASP A 442 7.06 0.97 18.27
N ILE A 443 7.87 0.93 17.21
CA ILE A 443 7.55 1.57 15.94
C ILE A 443 6.30 0.93 15.33
N LEU A 444 6.19 -0.40 15.25
CA LEU A 444 4.96 -1.03 14.75
C LEU A 444 3.74 -0.70 15.62
N GLY A 445 3.89 -0.70 16.95
CA GLY A 445 2.82 -0.38 17.89
C GLY A 445 2.29 1.04 17.74
N VAL A 446 3.17 2.03 17.65
CA VAL A 446 2.82 3.44 17.38
C VAL A 446 2.14 3.58 16.02
N LEU A 447 2.65 2.92 14.96
CA LEU A 447 2.07 3.03 13.62
C LEU A 447 0.68 2.40 13.53
N GLY A 448 0.49 1.25 14.16
CA GLY A 448 -0.81 0.59 14.26
C GLY A 448 -1.83 1.45 15.01
N ALA A 449 -1.45 2.00 16.16
CA ALA A 449 -2.28 2.89 16.94
C ALA A 449 -2.66 4.18 16.17
N LEU A 450 -1.69 4.79 15.47
CA LEU A 450 -1.93 6.00 14.66
C LEU A 450 -2.71 5.73 13.37
N ALA A 451 -2.75 4.50 12.85
CA ALA A 451 -3.54 4.15 11.67
C ALA A 451 -4.96 3.67 12.02
N PHE A 452 -5.09 2.85 13.06
CA PHE A 452 -6.26 1.99 13.22
C PHE A 452 -7.55 2.74 13.50
N TRP A 453 -7.63 3.50 14.61
CA TRP A 453 -8.83 4.31 14.83
C TRP A 453 -9.09 5.31 13.68
N PRO A 454 -8.17 6.21 13.28
CA PRO A 454 -8.53 7.25 12.31
C PRO A 454 -8.77 6.70 10.89
N LEU A 455 -7.82 5.93 10.33
CA LEU A 455 -7.82 5.52 8.91
C LEU A 455 -8.54 4.18 8.66
N THR A 456 -8.57 3.28 9.65
CA THR A 456 -9.26 1.97 9.50
C THR A 456 -10.69 1.99 10.04
N VAL A 457 -11.03 2.86 11.02
CA VAL A 457 -12.36 2.83 11.65
C VAL A 457 -13.16 4.12 11.49
N TYR A 458 -12.62 5.27 11.91
CA TYR A 458 -13.33 6.55 11.99
C TYR A 458 -13.74 7.08 10.62
N PHE A 459 -12.79 7.37 9.73
CA PHE A 459 -13.13 7.94 8.42
C PHE A 459 -14.04 7.02 7.59
N PRO A 460 -13.86 5.68 7.51
CA PRO A 460 -14.80 4.80 6.82
C PRO A 460 -16.22 4.84 7.40
N ILE A 461 -16.34 4.91 8.74
CA ILE A 461 -17.64 4.98 9.42
C ILE A 461 -18.32 6.34 9.18
N GLU A 462 -17.61 7.46 9.34
CA GLU A 462 -18.17 8.79 9.12
C GLU A 462 -18.54 9.01 7.65
N MET A 463 -17.69 8.62 6.69
CA MET A 463 -18.00 8.69 5.27
C MET A 463 -19.24 7.85 4.93
N HIS A 464 -19.36 6.64 5.48
CA HIS A 464 -20.53 5.80 5.30
C HIS A 464 -21.81 6.43 5.88
N ILE A 465 -21.73 7.01 7.09
CA ILE A 465 -22.84 7.70 7.76
C ILE A 465 -23.31 8.89 6.92
N ALA A 466 -22.38 9.72 6.43
CA ALA A 466 -22.64 10.87 5.58
C ALA A 466 -23.27 10.45 4.24
N ARG A 467 -22.61 9.56 3.49
CA ARG A 467 -23.09 9.06 2.18
C ARG A 467 -24.52 8.54 2.24
N HIS A 468 -24.82 7.70 3.23
CA HIS A 468 -26.12 7.06 3.38
C HIS A 468 -27.13 7.90 4.18
N ASN A 469 -26.81 9.14 4.54
CA ASN A 469 -27.62 10.01 5.39
C ASN A 469 -28.17 9.29 6.65
N THR A 470 -27.32 8.47 7.28
CA THR A 470 -27.75 7.54 8.34
C THR A 470 -28.26 8.34 9.55
N PRO A 471 -29.54 8.24 9.95
CA PRO A 471 -30.11 9.12 10.96
C PRO A 471 -29.38 9.01 12.31
N ARG A 472 -29.00 10.15 12.88
CA ARG A 472 -28.42 10.23 14.23
C ARG A 472 -29.35 9.56 15.24
N TRP A 473 -28.77 8.90 16.24
CA TRP A 473 -29.49 8.10 17.25
C TRP A 473 -30.29 6.89 16.73
N SER A 474 -30.27 6.58 15.42
CA SER A 474 -30.75 5.28 14.94
C SER A 474 -29.89 4.14 15.49
N ARG A 475 -30.45 2.92 15.61
CA ARG A 475 -29.72 1.73 16.08
C ARG A 475 -28.43 1.48 15.28
N LYS A 476 -28.45 1.75 13.96
CA LYS A 476 -27.27 1.65 13.08
C LYS A 476 -26.22 2.71 13.41
N TRP A 477 -26.63 3.97 13.58
CA TRP A 477 -25.73 5.06 13.96
C TRP A 477 -25.08 4.80 15.33
N ILE A 478 -25.86 4.39 16.34
CA ILE A 478 -25.34 4.08 17.67
C ILE A 478 -24.32 2.93 17.61
N CYS A 479 -24.61 1.84 16.89
CA CYS A 479 -23.68 0.73 16.73
C CYS A 479 -22.35 1.16 16.10
N LEU A 480 -22.41 1.95 15.03
CA LEU A 480 -21.24 2.48 14.33
C LEU A 480 -20.41 3.42 15.21
N GLN A 481 -21.05 4.33 15.96
CA GLN A 481 -20.36 5.24 16.88
C GLN A 481 -19.73 4.50 18.06
N SER A 482 -20.43 3.53 18.67
CA SER A 482 -19.87 2.70 19.73
C SER A 482 -18.64 1.91 19.27
N LEU A 483 -18.66 1.36 18.05
CA LEU A 483 -17.49 0.71 17.44
C LEU A 483 -16.32 1.68 17.30
N SER A 484 -16.57 2.89 16.77
CA SER A 484 -15.56 3.95 16.63
C SER A 484 -14.95 4.34 17.99
N ILE A 485 -15.77 4.55 19.03
CA ILE A 485 -15.33 4.93 20.38
C ILE A 485 -14.51 3.82 21.04
N VAL A 486 -14.90 2.55 20.91
CA VAL A 486 -14.11 1.42 21.44
C VAL A 486 -12.76 1.33 20.73
N CYS A 487 -12.72 1.50 19.41
CA CYS A 487 -11.47 1.49 18.65
C CYS A 487 -10.56 2.70 18.97
N LEU A 488 -11.15 3.85 19.28
CA LEU A 488 -10.41 5.03 19.78
C LEU A 488 -9.70 4.72 21.11
N LEU A 489 -10.43 4.17 22.08
CA LEU A 489 -9.87 3.82 23.40
C LEU A 489 -8.75 2.78 23.29
N VAL A 490 -8.94 1.75 22.45
CA VAL A 490 -7.90 0.74 22.16
C VAL A 490 -6.68 1.38 21.49
N SER A 491 -6.88 2.31 20.55
CA SER A 491 -5.78 3.00 19.86
C SER A 491 -5.02 3.95 20.78
N ILE A 492 -5.69 4.68 21.68
CA ILE A 492 -5.04 5.52 22.69
C ILE A 492 -4.21 4.66 23.64
N ALA A 493 -4.77 3.56 24.15
CA ALA A 493 -4.04 2.63 25.02
C ALA A 493 -2.79 2.07 24.33
N ALA A 494 -2.93 1.58 23.09
CA ALA A 494 -1.84 1.06 22.27
C ALA A 494 -0.76 2.12 21.99
N LEU A 495 -1.14 3.36 21.73
CA LEU A 495 -0.20 4.47 21.52
C LEU A 495 0.63 4.74 22.77
N VAL A 496 0.00 4.81 23.94
CA VAL A 496 0.68 5.01 25.23
C VAL A 496 1.62 3.85 25.53
N GLY A 497 1.15 2.60 25.46
CA GLY A 497 1.99 1.42 25.74
C GLY A 497 3.22 1.33 24.82
N SER A 498 3.08 1.72 23.55
CA SER A 498 4.19 1.74 22.58
C SER A 498 5.16 2.91 22.79
N PHE A 499 4.71 4.04 23.38
CA PHE A 499 5.61 5.12 23.78
C PHE A 499 6.34 4.83 25.09
N GLU A 500 5.70 4.16 26.06
CA GLU A 500 6.36 3.71 27.30
C GLU A 500 7.45 2.66 26.99
N GLY A 501 7.17 1.67 26.12
CA GLY A 501 8.18 0.72 25.65
C GLY A 501 9.38 1.42 24.99
N MET A 502 9.11 2.33 24.04
CA MET A 502 10.15 3.15 23.40
C MET A 502 10.94 4.00 24.40
N ALA A 503 10.30 4.50 25.46
CA ALA A 503 10.93 5.31 26.49
C ALA A 503 11.82 4.48 27.44
N GLU A 504 11.51 3.21 27.69
CA GLU A 504 12.42 2.29 28.39
C GLU A 504 13.62 1.91 27.51
N ASP A 505 13.39 1.49 26.26
CA ASP A 505 14.45 1.12 25.32
C ASP A 505 15.44 2.28 25.07
N LEU A 506 14.95 3.53 25.01
CA LEU A 506 15.78 4.74 24.89
C LEU A 506 16.68 5.01 26.11
N LYS A 507 16.44 4.43 27.29
CA LYS A 507 17.32 4.60 28.47
C LYS A 507 18.61 3.77 28.35
N VAL A 508 18.55 2.66 27.63
CA VAL A 508 19.68 1.73 27.45
C VAL A 508 20.37 1.89 26.08
N TYR A 509 19.63 2.33 25.06
CA TYR A 509 20.13 2.47 23.70
C TYR A 509 21.19 3.56 23.53
N LYS A 510 22.30 3.23 22.86
CA LYS A 510 23.36 4.19 22.49
C LYS A 510 23.48 4.31 20.96
N PRO A 511 22.94 5.38 20.34
CA PRO A 511 22.99 5.55 18.89
C PRO A 511 24.39 5.37 18.31
N PHE A 512 24.47 4.63 17.20
CA PHE A 512 25.68 4.34 16.43
C PHE A 512 26.76 3.50 17.15
N GLN A 513 26.45 2.91 18.31
CA GLN A 513 27.31 1.90 18.97
C GLN A 513 26.87 0.47 18.62
N GLY A 514 27.84 -0.42 18.40
CA GLY A 514 27.57 -1.85 18.23
C GLY A 514 27.26 -2.51 19.56
N HIS A 515 26.05 -3.06 19.71
CA HIS A 515 25.61 -3.79 20.91
C HIS A 515 25.70 -5.30 20.61
N ALA A 516 26.51 -6.03 21.39
CA ALA A 516 26.90 -7.43 21.13
C ALA A 516 25.72 -8.42 21.04
#